data_AF-A0A6S6T3N5-F1
#
_entry.id   AF-A0A6S6T3N5-F1
#
_cell.length_a   1.000
_cell.length_b   1.000
_cell.length_c   1.000
_cell.angle_alpha   90.00
_cell.angle_beta   90.00
_cell.angle_gamma   90.00
#
_symmetry.space_group_name_H-M   'P 1'
#
loop_
_entity.id
_entity.type
_entity.pdbx_description
1 polymer ?
#
loop_
_entity_poly.entity_id
_entity_poly.type
_entity_poly.pdbx_seq_one_letter_code
_entity_poly.pdbx_strand_id
1 'polypeptide(L)'
;MPKIFEYLGINIMFYSNEHEPIHVHGKYQGYESKAEFIIVDGKILEVNIKEVKGKRPLPRKELKEFQSFIEAFKNDIVQKWVDYFVYHKSVTCIKIEGKVK
;
A
#
# COMPACT_ATOMS: atom_id res chain seq x y z
N MET A 1 -8.54 -10.31 1.41
CA MET A 1 -7.78 -9.20 0.81
C MET A 1 -8.48 -7.89 1.09
N PRO A 2 -8.17 -7.21 2.21
CA PRO A 2 -8.77 -5.91 2.50
C PRO A 2 -8.20 -4.83 1.57
N LYS A 3 -9.09 -4.17 0.83
CA LYS A 3 -8.79 -2.89 0.19
C LYS A 3 -8.85 -1.81 1.26
N ILE A 4 -7.77 -1.06 1.43
CA ILE A 4 -7.63 -0.06 2.49
C ILE A 4 -7.74 1.36 1.97
N PHE A 5 -7.33 1.61 0.72
CA PHE A 5 -7.48 2.90 0.08
C PHE A 5 -7.81 2.75 -1.41
N GLU A 6 -8.44 3.80 -1.94
CA GLU A 6 -8.54 4.08 -3.37
C GLU A 6 -8.00 5.49 -3.62
N TYR A 7 -7.02 5.63 -4.51
CA TYR A 7 -6.37 6.91 -4.80
C TYR A 7 -6.13 7.05 -6.30
N LEU A 8 -6.78 8.02 -6.95
CA LEU A 8 -6.65 8.28 -8.39
C LEU A 8 -6.81 7.02 -9.28
N GLY A 9 -7.72 6.12 -8.89
CA GLY A 9 -7.96 4.85 -9.57
C GLY A 9 -7.01 3.71 -9.20
N ILE A 10 -5.99 3.97 -8.37
CA ILE A 10 -5.10 2.97 -7.79
C ILE A 10 -5.79 2.38 -6.56
N ASN A 11 -5.99 1.05 -6.56
CA ASN A 11 -6.47 0.31 -5.40
C ASN A 11 -5.26 -0.09 -4.54
N ILE A 12 -5.26 0.34 -3.27
CA ILE A 12 -4.23 -0.03 -2.30
C ILE A 12 -4.81 -1.08 -1.34
N MET A 13 -4.17 -2.24 -1.26
CA MET A 13 -4.70 -3.40 -0.53
C MET A 13 -3.62 -4.29 0.08
N PHE A 14 -4.02 -5.05 1.10
CA PHE A 14 -3.21 -6.14 1.64
C PHE A 14 -3.58 -7.47 0.99
N TYR A 15 -2.57 -8.28 0.72
CA TYR A 15 -2.75 -9.69 0.44
C TYR A 15 -2.69 -10.47 1.74
N SER A 16 -3.80 -11.12 2.10
CA SER A 16 -3.89 -11.78 3.40
C SER A 16 -2.93 -12.99 3.52
N ASN A 17 -2.58 -13.59 2.38
CA ASN A 17 -1.67 -14.73 2.27
C ASN A 17 -0.18 -14.34 2.15
N GLU A 18 0.14 -13.06 1.97
CA GLU A 18 1.51 -12.52 1.91
C GLU A 18 1.46 -11.17 2.64
N HIS A 19 1.83 -11.13 3.92
CA HIS A 19 1.66 -9.92 4.74
C HIS A 19 2.89 -9.55 5.58
N GLU A 20 3.92 -10.41 5.61
CA GLU A 20 5.20 -10.13 6.24
C GLU A 20 6.33 -10.12 5.20
N PRO A 21 7.29 -9.17 5.28
CA PRO A 21 7.26 -7.96 6.10
C PRO A 21 6.06 -7.05 5.73
N ILE A 22 5.76 -6.00 6.50
CA ILE A 22 4.61 -5.14 6.22
C ILE A 22 4.71 -4.58 4.79
N HIS A 23 3.68 -4.80 3.97
CA HIS A 23 3.63 -4.27 2.60
C HIS A 23 2.20 -4.07 2.11
N VAL A 24 2.04 -3.23 1.08
CA VAL A 24 0.78 -3.04 0.35
C VAL A 24 0.99 -3.18 -1.15
N HIS A 25 -0.08 -3.61 -1.83
CA HIS A 25 -0.13 -3.69 -3.28
C HIS A 25 -0.92 -2.51 -3.84
N GLY A 26 -0.30 -1.77 -4.77
CA GLY A 26 -0.95 -0.76 -5.59
C GLY A 26 -1.36 -1.36 -6.94
N LYS A 27 -2.66 -1.43 -7.21
CA LYS A 27 -3.22 -1.98 -8.45
C LYS A 27 -3.91 -0.92 -9.29
N TYR A 28 -3.61 -0.90 -10.58
CA TYR A 28 -4.25 -0.02 -11.55
C TYR A 28 -4.40 -0.73 -12.88
N GLN A 29 -5.63 -0.92 -13.39
CA GLN A 29 -5.90 -1.46 -14.73
C GLN A 29 -5.09 -2.72 -15.11
N GLY A 30 -4.94 -3.67 -14.17
CA GLY A 30 -4.19 -4.91 -14.39
C GLY A 30 -2.67 -4.82 -14.15
N TYR A 31 -2.14 -3.62 -13.90
CA TYR A 31 -0.78 -3.37 -13.43
C TYR A 31 -0.71 -3.41 -11.91
N GLU A 32 0.48 -3.77 -11.39
CA GLU A 32 0.68 -3.97 -9.96
C GLU A 32 2.13 -3.74 -9.54
N SER A 33 2.31 -2.93 -8.50
CA SER A 33 3.57 -2.75 -7.78
C SER A 33 3.31 -2.88 -6.28
N LYS A 34 4.32 -3.23 -5.49
CA LYS A 34 4.20 -3.33 -4.03
C LYS A 34 5.12 -2.35 -3.32
N ALA A 35 4.64 -1.79 -2.21
CA ALA A 35 5.44 -0.97 -1.30
C ALA A 35 5.70 -1.79 -0.03
N GLU A 36 6.98 -2.05 0.26
CA GLU A 36 7.45 -2.84 1.39
C GLU A 36 8.07 -1.91 2.43
N PHE A 37 7.60 -1.99 3.68
CA PHE A 37 8.00 -1.12 4.77
C PHE A 37 9.10 -1.79 5.59
N ILE A 38 10.23 -1.12 5.74
CA ILE A 38 11.30 -1.50 6.65
C ILE A 38 11.07 -0.76 7.96
N ILE A 39 10.81 -1.51 9.03
CA ILE A 39 10.50 -0.98 10.35
C ILE A 39 11.55 -1.46 11.34
N VAL A 40 12.13 -0.52 12.08
CA VAL A 40 13.12 -0.77 13.14
C VAL A 40 12.66 -0.02 14.39
N ASP A 41 12.59 -0.72 15.53
CA ASP A 41 12.14 -0.17 16.81
C ASP A 41 10.80 0.58 16.73
N GLY A 42 9.86 0.02 15.96
CA GLY A 42 8.53 0.59 15.75
C GLY A 42 8.48 1.84 14.86
N LYS A 43 9.60 2.24 14.25
CA LYS A 43 9.69 3.38 13.34
C LYS A 43 9.90 2.92 11.90
N ILE A 44 9.18 3.55 10.97
CA ILE A 44 9.38 3.33 9.54
C ILE A 44 10.71 3.97 9.15
N LEU A 45 11.70 3.13 8.83
CA LEU A 45 13.02 3.57 8.40
C LEU A 45 13.04 3.87 6.90
N GLU A 46 12.44 2.98 6.12
CA GLU A 46 12.42 3.07 4.66
C GLU A 46 11.16 2.42 4.09
N VAL A 47 10.74 2.86 2.91
CA VAL A 47 9.71 2.19 2.12
C VAL A 47 10.25 1.92 0.71
N ASN A 48 10.30 0.64 0.35
CA ASN A 48 10.83 0.17 -0.92
C ASN A 48 9.72 -0.18 -1.89
N ILE A 49 9.71 0.45 -3.06
CA ILE A 49 8.79 0.07 -4.14
C ILE A 49 9.42 -1.04 -4.98
N LYS A 50 8.71 -2.17 -5.08
CA LYS A 50 9.16 -3.37 -5.80
C LYS A 50 8.14 -3.80 -6.84
N GLU A 51 8.64 -4.49 -7.86
CA GLU A 51 7.80 -5.19 -8.83
C GLU A 51 7.19 -6.45 -8.21
N VAL A 52 6.02 -6.84 -8.71
CA VAL A 52 5.35 -8.08 -8.30
C VAL A 52 5.59 -9.15 -9.36
N LYS A 53 6.14 -10.31 -8.96
CA LYS A 53 6.46 -11.40 -9.88
C LYS A 53 5.23 -11.82 -10.69
N GLY A 54 5.39 -11.88 -12.02
CA GLY A 54 4.32 -12.27 -12.93
C GLY A 54 3.27 -11.17 -13.19
N LYS A 55 3.51 -9.95 -12.72
CA LYS A 55 2.68 -8.77 -13.02
C LYS A 55 3.51 -7.71 -13.76
N ARG A 56 2.82 -6.90 -14.56
CA ARG A 56 3.42 -5.69 -15.11
C ARG A 56 3.43 -4.61 -14.03
N PRO A 57 4.54 -3.90 -13.81
CA PRO A 57 4.60 -2.83 -12.81
C PRO A 57 3.67 -1.68 -13.16
N LEU A 58 3.29 -0.86 -12.18
CA LEU A 58 2.48 0.34 -12.42
C LEU A 58 3.13 1.22 -13.51
N PRO A 59 2.34 1.79 -14.44
CA PRO A 59 2.89 2.71 -15.43
C PRO A 59 3.49 3.94 -14.75
N ARG A 60 4.43 4.61 -15.43
CA ARG A 60 5.27 5.67 -14.84
C ARG A 60 4.48 6.76 -14.10
N LYS A 61 3.31 7.16 -14.60
CA LYS A 61 2.48 8.19 -13.98
C LYS A 61 1.89 7.68 -12.66
N GLU A 62 1.23 6.53 -12.71
CA GLU A 62 0.58 5.92 -11.55
C GLU A 62 1.60 5.44 -10.51
N LEU A 63 2.79 5.01 -10.93
CA LEU A 63 3.89 4.67 -10.03
C LEU A 63 4.35 5.89 -9.21
N LYS A 64 4.46 7.06 -9.83
CA LYS A 64 4.80 8.31 -9.12
C LYS A 64 3.70 8.71 -8.13
N GLU A 65 2.44 8.64 -8.56
CA GLU A 65 1.30 8.94 -7.69
C GLU A 65 1.22 7.94 -6.53
N PHE A 66 1.48 6.66 -6.78
CA PHE A 66 1.56 5.62 -5.76
C PHE A 66 2.69 5.93 -4.75
N GLN A 67 3.89 6.28 -5.22
CA GLN A 67 5.01 6.68 -4.35
C GLN A 67 4.64 7.86 -3.45
N SER A 68 4.08 8.94 -4.01
CA SER A 68 3.62 10.10 -3.24
C SER A 68 2.55 9.72 -2.21
N PHE A 69 1.61 8.86 -2.59
CA PHE A 69 0.59 8.35 -1.68
C PHE A 69 1.18 7.56 -0.52
N ILE A 70 2.08 6.62 -0.82
CA ILE A 70 2.72 5.80 0.21
C ILE A 70 3.50 6.67 1.20
N GLU A 71 4.23 7.69 0.72
CA GLU A 71 4.97 8.58 1.60
C GLU A 71 4.05 9.41 2.51
N ALA A 72 2.95 9.93 1.96
CA ALA A 72 1.99 10.74 2.72
C ALA A 72 1.20 9.91 3.76
N PHE A 73 0.90 8.65 3.46
CA PHE A 73 0.01 7.79 4.27
C PHE A 73 0.71 6.59 4.93
N LYS A 74 2.05 6.55 4.96
CA LYS A 74 2.81 5.40 5.48
C LYS A 74 2.41 4.98 6.89
N ASN A 75 2.17 5.94 7.78
CA ASN A 75 1.76 5.65 9.15
C ASN A 75 0.34 5.06 9.20
N ASP A 76 -0.60 5.62 8.45
CA ASP A 76 -1.97 5.09 8.35
C ASP A 76 -2.01 3.68 7.76
N ILE A 77 -1.15 3.41 6.78
CA ILE A 77 -1.02 2.09 6.17
C ILE A 77 -0.52 1.08 7.21
N VAL A 78 0.56 1.39 7.94
CA VAL A 78 1.08 0.53 9.00
C VAL A 78 0.03 0.31 10.09
N GLN A 79 -0.68 1.36 10.50
CA GLN A 79 -1.73 1.24 11.50
C GLN A 79 -2.88 0.32 11.03
N LYS A 80 -3.34 0.48 9.78
CA LYS A 80 -4.35 -0.42 9.19
C LYS A 80 -3.85 -1.85 9.07
N TRP A 81 -2.55 -2.06 8.82
CA TRP A 81 -1.95 -3.39 8.82
C TRP A 81 -2.03 -4.02 10.21
N VAL A 82 -1.64 -3.29 11.26
CA VAL A 82 -1.71 -3.74 12.66
C VAL A 82 -3.15 -4.03 13.06
N ASP A 83 -4.08 -3.13 12.75
CA ASP A 83 -5.50 -3.33 13.04
C ASP A 83 -6.06 -4.61 12.39
N TYR A 84 -5.67 -4.89 11.14
CA TYR A 84 -6.19 -6.05 10.41
C TYR A 84 -5.49 -7.36 10.81
N PHE A 85 -4.16 -7.42 10.81
CA PHE A 85 -3.40 -8.67 10.97
C PHE A 85 -3.09 -9.01 12.43
N VAL A 86 -2.96 -8.02 13.32
CA VAL A 86 -2.66 -8.25 14.74
C VAL A 86 -3.94 -8.23 15.56
N TYR A 87 -4.73 -7.17 15.44
CA TYR A 87 -5.94 -7.01 16.24
C TYR A 87 -7.20 -7.63 15.63
N HIS A 88 -7.11 -8.18 14.41
CA HIS A 88 -8.22 -8.85 13.73
C HIS A 88 -9.48 -7.96 13.60
N LYS A 89 -9.30 -6.64 13.49
CA LYS A 89 -10.37 -5.68 13.29
C LYS A 89 -10.75 -5.64 11.81
N SER A 90 -12.01 -5.34 11.53
CA SER A 90 -12.43 -4.97 10.18
C SER A 90 -11.81 -3.62 9.80
N VAL A 91 -11.17 -3.57 8.63
CA VAL A 91 -10.66 -2.31 8.05
C VAL A 91 -11.54 -1.88 6.89
N THR A 92 -11.91 -0.60 6.87
CA THR A 92 -12.69 0.00 5.79
C THR A 92 -11.78 0.66 4.75
N CYS A 93 -12.22 0.60 3.50
CA CYS A 93 -11.59 1.30 2.39
C CYS A 93 -11.91 2.79 2.46
N ILE A 94 -10.89 3.64 2.37
CA ILE A 94 -11.04 5.10 2.29
C ILE A 94 -10.73 5.55 0.87
N LYS A 95 -11.62 6.34 0.28
CA LYS A 95 -11.38 6.96 -1.04
C LYS A 95 -10.74 8.32 -0.84
N ILE A 96 -9.59 8.53 -1.47
CA ILE A 96 -8.86 9.80 -1.46
C ILE A 96 -9.03 10.45 -2.84
N GLU A 97 -9.66 11.63 -2.84
CA GLU A 97 -9.91 12.42 -4.03
C GLU A 97 -8.95 13.61 -4.09
N GLY A 98 -8.48 13.95 -5.30
CA GLY A 98 -7.43 14.95 -5.49
C GLY A 98 -6.03 14.41 -5.21
N LYS A 99 -5.01 15.20 -5.55
CA LYS A 99 -3.61 14.81 -5.34
C LYS A 99 -3.19 15.01 -3.89
N VAL A 100 -2.41 14.07 -3.38
CA VAL A 100 -1.73 14.21 -2.09
C VAL A 100 -0.56 15.18 -2.24
N LYS A 101 -0.33 16.03 -1.25
CA LYS A 101 0.75 17.04 -1.25
C LYS A 101 1.97 16.52 -0.51
#